data_AF-A0A955SGQ7-F1
#
_entry.id   AF-A0A955SGQ7-F1
#
_cell.length_a   1.000
_cell.length_b   1.000
_cell.length_c   1.000
_cell.angle_alpha   90.00
_cell.angle_beta   90.00
_cell.angle_gamma   90.00
#
_symmetry.space_group_name_H-M   'P 1'
#
loop_
_entity.id
_entity.type
_entity.pdbx_description
1 polymer ?
#
loop_
_entity_poly.entity_id
_entity_poly.type
_entity_poly.pdbx_seq_one_letter_code
_entity_poly.pdbx_strand_id
1 'polypeptide(L)'
;EWLGSPIVYIEPFEFASRLREISKTHHASTGCAYHYLHMARGNFREFLKGDEVWLKKYLYVLRPILAVLWIEKGLGVVPTEFQKLVDGTLEDPVLLSAIEGLLIRKKQGDEMKRGPKVPEISEFIERELTRLGESSFNFESNPAPVEMLNDLFRGTLWEVWG
;
A
#
# COMPACT_ATOMS: atom_id res chain seq x y z
N GLU A 1 7.57 0.32 -1.03
CA GLU A 1 6.98 0.22 0.33
C GLU A 1 8.03 0.11 1.42
N TRP A 2 8.80 -0.98 1.55
CA TRP A 2 9.73 -1.22 2.69
C TRP A 2 10.72 -0.11 3.03
N LEU A 3 11.21 0.64 2.03
CA LEU A 3 12.14 1.76 2.21
C LEU A 3 11.57 2.86 3.14
N GLY A 4 10.24 3.02 3.18
CA GLY A 4 9.52 3.95 4.05
C GLY A 4 8.98 3.31 5.34
N SER A 5 9.50 2.16 5.76
CA SER A 5 9.15 1.58 7.06
C SER A 5 9.65 2.46 8.21
N PRO A 6 8.84 2.77 9.23
CA PRO A 6 9.29 3.49 10.41
C PRO A 6 10.23 2.66 11.30
N ILE A 7 10.19 1.32 11.16
CA ILE A 7 11.04 0.40 11.91
C ILE A 7 12.24 0.05 11.04
N VAL A 8 13.42 0.45 11.50
CA VAL A 8 14.73 0.16 10.87
C VAL A 8 15.49 -0.79 11.80
N TYR A 9 15.74 -2.02 11.34
CA TYR A 9 16.49 -3.01 12.11
C TYR A 9 17.99 -2.80 12.00
N ILE A 10 18.46 -2.61 10.77
CA ILE A 10 19.84 -2.35 10.44
C ILE A 10 19.87 -1.55 9.13
N GLU A 11 20.70 -0.52 9.10
CA GLU A 11 20.88 0.33 7.93
C GLU A 11 22.31 0.87 7.95
N PRO A 12 23.28 0.06 7.49
CA PRO A 12 24.64 0.52 7.39
C PRO A 12 24.79 1.38 6.15
N PHE A 13 25.76 2.31 6.18
CA PHE A 13 26.13 3.15 5.03
C PHE A 13 25.03 4.10 4.55
N GLU A 14 25.27 4.81 3.45
CA GLU A 14 24.36 5.85 2.96
C GLU A 14 23.35 5.38 1.91
N PHE A 15 23.39 4.12 1.48
CA PHE A 15 22.55 3.65 0.37
C PHE A 15 21.05 3.92 0.60
N ALA A 16 20.53 3.52 1.76
CA ALA A 16 19.10 3.63 2.03
C ALA A 16 18.65 5.08 2.25
N SER A 17 19.48 5.93 2.88
CA SER A 17 19.17 7.35 3.03
C SER A 17 19.16 8.06 1.68
N ARG A 18 20.15 7.81 0.81
CA ARG A 18 20.20 8.37 -0.54
C ARG A 18 19.06 7.87 -1.42
N LEU A 19 18.72 6.58 -1.33
CA LEU A 19 17.58 6.02 -2.07
C LEU A 19 16.25 6.65 -1.63
N ARG A 20 16.08 6.96 -0.33
CA ARG A 20 14.91 7.70 0.17
C ARG A 20 14.80 9.10 -0.42
N GLU A 21 15.92 9.81 -0.58
CA GLU A 21 15.91 11.15 -1.20
C GLU A 21 15.50 11.06 -2.68
N ILE A 22 16.05 10.11 -3.44
CA ILE A 22 15.64 9.87 -4.84
C ILE A 22 14.16 9.53 -4.89
N SER A 23 13.69 8.67 -3.98
CA SER A 23 12.28 8.29 -3.91
C SER A 23 11.38 9.37 -3.32
N LYS A 24 11.83 10.62 -3.10
CA LYS A 24 10.94 11.77 -2.79
C LYS A 24 10.60 12.56 -4.05
N THR A 25 11.50 12.59 -5.03
CA THR A 25 11.36 13.36 -6.27
C THR A 25 11.02 12.49 -7.46
N HIS A 26 11.31 11.19 -7.39
CA HIS A 26 11.10 10.25 -8.49
C HIS A 26 10.18 9.09 -8.12
N HIS A 27 9.02 9.03 -8.76
CA HIS A 27 8.01 7.99 -8.53
C HIS A 27 7.29 7.64 -9.82
N ALA A 28 7.10 6.34 -10.06
CA ALA A 28 6.32 5.83 -11.17
C ALA A 28 4.85 5.62 -10.75
N SER A 29 4.15 6.71 -10.43
CA SER A 29 2.80 6.71 -9.83
C SER A 29 1.80 5.83 -10.59
N THR A 30 1.76 5.93 -11.92
CA THR A 30 0.87 5.13 -12.78
C THR A 30 1.19 3.64 -12.71
N GLY A 31 2.47 3.27 -12.78
CA GLY A 31 2.90 1.86 -12.66
C GLY A 31 2.58 1.29 -11.28
N CYS A 32 2.79 2.07 -10.22
CA CYS A 32 2.43 1.70 -8.85
C CYS A 32 0.92 1.48 -8.70
N ALA A 33 0.09 2.36 -9.25
CA ALA A 33 -1.36 2.23 -9.17
C ALA A 33 -1.87 0.93 -9.84
N TYR A 34 -1.39 0.61 -11.05
CA TYR A 34 -1.73 -0.65 -11.70
C TYR A 34 -1.24 -1.88 -10.91
N HIS A 35 -0.05 -1.82 -10.33
CA HIS A 35 0.47 -2.87 -9.47
C HIS A 35 -0.42 -3.11 -8.25
N TYR A 36 -0.78 -2.04 -7.53
CA TYR A 36 -1.67 -2.14 -6.36
C TYR A 36 -3.06 -2.66 -6.75
N LEU A 37 -3.67 -2.16 -7.83
CA LEU A 37 -4.96 -2.65 -8.30
C LEU A 37 -4.92 -4.15 -8.64
N HIS A 38 -3.86 -4.61 -9.31
CA HIS A 38 -3.67 -6.03 -9.58
C HIS A 38 -3.58 -6.86 -8.30
N MET A 39 -2.80 -6.40 -7.30
CA MET A 39 -2.72 -7.07 -5.99
C MET A 39 -4.06 -7.10 -5.27
N ALA A 40 -4.81 -5.99 -5.25
CA ALA A 40 -6.12 -5.91 -4.62
C ALA A 40 -7.10 -6.92 -5.22
N ARG A 41 -7.16 -7.01 -6.54
CA ARG A 41 -8.00 -7.99 -7.27
C ARG A 41 -7.60 -9.43 -6.98
N GLY A 42 -6.30 -9.71 -6.93
CA GLY A 42 -5.77 -11.02 -6.54
C GLY A 42 -6.24 -11.42 -5.14
N ASN A 43 -5.96 -10.57 -4.15
CA ASN A 43 -6.30 -10.81 -2.75
C ASN A 43 -7.82 -10.93 -2.53
N PHE A 44 -8.62 -10.10 -3.20
CA PHE A 44 -10.08 -10.18 -3.12
C PHE A 44 -10.61 -11.52 -3.60
N ARG A 45 -10.16 -11.97 -4.78
CA ARG A 45 -10.59 -13.24 -5.37
C ARG A 45 -10.19 -14.45 -4.54
N GLU A 46 -9.05 -14.40 -3.87
CA GLU A 46 -8.50 -15.50 -3.08
C GLU A 46 -9.17 -15.60 -1.70
N PHE A 47 -9.43 -14.47 -1.04
CA PHE A 47 -9.73 -14.49 0.40
C PHE A 47 -11.13 -14.04 0.81
N LEU A 48 -11.84 -13.27 -0.03
CA LEU A 48 -13.09 -12.60 0.36
C LEU A 48 -14.34 -13.12 -0.38
N LYS A 49 -14.27 -14.35 -0.91
CA LYS A 49 -15.42 -15.04 -1.54
C LYS A 49 -16.18 -15.92 -0.53
N GLY A 50 -17.51 -15.99 -0.67
CA GLY A 50 -18.40 -16.76 0.22
C GLY A 50 -18.96 -15.94 1.37
N ASP A 51 -19.72 -16.59 2.27
CA ASP A 51 -20.40 -15.93 3.39
C ASP A 51 -19.49 -15.76 4.62
N GLU A 52 -18.52 -16.67 4.79
CA GLU A 52 -17.48 -16.58 5.81
C GLU A 52 -16.11 -16.29 5.19
N VAL A 53 -15.44 -15.27 5.72
CA VAL A 53 -14.16 -14.79 5.21
C VAL A 53 -13.14 -14.64 6.32
N TRP A 54 -11.87 -14.65 5.93
CA TRP A 54 -10.76 -14.39 6.83
C TRP A 54 -10.71 -12.89 7.15
N LEU A 55 -11.09 -12.50 8.37
CA LEU A 55 -11.23 -11.08 8.71
C LEU A 55 -9.92 -10.29 8.53
N LYS A 56 -8.78 -10.91 8.84
CA LYS A 56 -7.46 -10.30 8.63
C LYS A 56 -7.19 -10.02 7.13
N LYS A 57 -7.76 -10.81 6.22
CA LYS A 57 -7.56 -10.68 4.77
C LYS A 57 -8.25 -9.44 4.17
N TYR A 58 -9.21 -8.84 4.86
CA TYR A 58 -9.68 -7.50 4.51
C TYR A 58 -8.53 -6.48 4.45
N LEU A 59 -7.59 -6.52 5.40
CA LEU A 59 -6.46 -5.59 5.40
C LEU A 59 -5.50 -5.79 4.21
N TYR A 60 -5.42 -7.02 3.69
CA TYR A 60 -4.62 -7.34 2.50
C TYR A 60 -5.27 -6.81 1.22
N VAL A 61 -6.59 -6.64 1.19
CA VAL A 61 -7.32 -6.07 0.06
C VAL A 61 -7.45 -4.55 0.20
N LEU A 62 -7.74 -4.05 1.41
CA LEU A 62 -7.85 -2.63 1.69
C LEU A 62 -6.53 -1.91 1.43
N ARG A 63 -5.39 -2.39 1.95
CA ARG A 63 -4.09 -1.72 1.78
C ARG A 63 -3.80 -1.32 0.32
N PRO A 64 -3.83 -2.24 -0.67
CA PRO A 64 -3.58 -1.85 -2.05
C PRO A 64 -4.66 -0.93 -2.63
N ILE A 65 -5.93 -1.06 -2.24
CA ILE A 65 -6.98 -0.11 -2.68
C ILE A 65 -6.67 1.29 -2.16
N LEU A 66 -6.41 1.43 -0.85
CA LEU A 66 -6.07 2.72 -0.25
C LEU A 66 -4.76 3.28 -0.82
N ALA A 67 -3.80 2.44 -1.20
CA ALA A 67 -2.59 2.88 -1.89
C ALA A 67 -2.89 3.51 -3.26
N VAL A 68 -3.84 2.96 -4.03
CA VAL A 68 -4.30 3.59 -5.27
C VAL A 68 -5.00 4.92 -4.98
N LEU A 69 -5.89 4.96 -3.98
CA LEU A 69 -6.58 6.20 -3.58
C LEU A 69 -5.59 7.30 -3.12
N TRP A 70 -4.53 6.91 -2.43
CA TRP A 70 -3.47 7.82 -2.00
C TRP A 70 -2.77 8.47 -3.19
N ILE A 71 -2.46 7.67 -4.22
CA ILE A 71 -1.88 8.15 -5.47
C ILE A 71 -2.88 9.05 -6.22
N GLU A 72 -4.16 8.65 -6.30
CA GLU A 72 -5.23 9.46 -6.92
C GLU A 72 -5.36 10.84 -6.25
N LYS A 73 -5.21 10.92 -4.92
CA LYS A 73 -5.22 12.17 -4.16
C LYS A 73 -3.92 12.98 -4.26
N GLY A 74 -2.89 12.48 -4.95
CA GLY A 74 -1.61 13.19 -5.10
C GLY A 74 -0.83 13.36 -3.79
N LEU A 75 -1.06 12.50 -2.80
CA LEU A 75 -0.46 12.59 -1.46
C LEU A 75 1.03 12.14 -1.41
N GLY A 76 1.66 11.94 -2.58
CA GLY A 76 3.06 11.55 -2.72
C GLY A 76 3.31 10.06 -2.49
N VAL A 77 4.42 9.73 -1.84
CA VAL A 77 4.84 8.34 -1.60
C VAL A 77 3.81 7.62 -0.72
N VAL A 78 3.35 6.46 -1.19
CA VAL A 78 2.41 5.62 -0.43
C VAL A 78 3.07 5.17 0.89
N PRO A 79 2.48 5.51 2.06
CA PRO A 79 3.04 5.15 3.35
C PRO A 79 2.91 3.65 3.63
N THR A 80 3.86 3.11 4.38
CA THR A 80 3.80 1.72 4.86
C THR A 80 2.81 1.54 6.00
N GLU A 81 2.54 2.59 6.78
CA GLU A 81 1.62 2.57 7.91
C GLU A 81 0.17 2.53 7.42
N PHE A 82 -0.58 1.50 7.83
CA PHE A 82 -1.97 1.33 7.40
C PHE A 82 -2.87 2.47 7.92
N GLN A 83 -2.64 2.95 9.14
CA GLN A 83 -3.44 4.04 9.70
C GLN A 83 -3.29 5.33 8.87
N LYS A 84 -2.08 5.66 8.42
CA LYS A 84 -1.85 6.82 7.53
C LYS A 84 -2.63 6.69 6.22
N LEU A 85 -2.71 5.50 5.64
CA LEU A 85 -3.53 5.25 4.45
C LEU A 85 -5.00 5.55 4.75
N VAL A 86 -5.54 5.03 5.85
CA VAL A 86 -6.93 5.26 6.25
C VAL A 86 -7.19 6.76 6.43
N ASP A 87 -6.39 7.44 7.24
CA ASP A 87 -6.59 8.86 7.58
C ASP A 87 -6.46 9.79 6.36
N GLY A 88 -5.60 9.45 5.40
CA GLY A 88 -5.41 10.25 4.18
C GLY A 88 -6.45 9.99 3.09
N THR A 89 -7.09 8.82 3.07
CA THR A 89 -7.91 8.38 1.93
C THR A 89 -9.40 8.27 2.23
N LEU A 90 -9.79 8.00 3.48
CA LEU A 90 -11.17 7.71 3.86
C LEU A 90 -11.76 8.82 4.74
N GLU A 91 -13.04 9.12 4.52
CA GLU A 91 -13.78 10.15 5.27
C GLU A 91 -15.11 9.63 5.85
N ASP A 92 -15.60 8.47 5.39
CA ASP A 92 -16.86 7.87 5.82
C ASP A 92 -16.76 7.33 7.26
N PRO A 93 -17.47 7.91 8.24
CA PRO A 93 -17.41 7.49 9.64
C PRO A 93 -17.83 6.04 9.87
N VAL A 94 -18.77 5.52 9.06
CA VAL A 94 -19.28 4.15 9.18
C VAL A 94 -18.19 3.16 8.76
N LEU A 95 -17.57 3.41 7.61
CA LEU A 95 -16.44 2.62 7.12
C LEU A 95 -15.23 2.68 8.07
N LEU A 96 -14.91 3.87 8.58
CA LEU A 96 -13.82 4.07 9.54
C LEU A 96 -14.01 3.24 10.81
N SER A 97 -15.23 3.27 11.39
CA SER A 97 -15.59 2.46 12.55
C SER A 97 -15.45 0.96 12.29
N ALA A 98 -15.90 0.49 11.12
CA ALA A 98 -15.77 -0.91 10.72
C ALA A 98 -14.30 -1.35 10.60
N ILE A 99 -13.45 -0.51 9.99
CA ILE A 99 -12.01 -0.76 9.86
C ILE A 99 -11.32 -0.77 11.23
N GLU A 100 -11.67 0.15 12.12
CA GLU A 100 -11.15 0.17 13.49
C GLU A 100 -11.49 -1.12 14.25
N GLY A 101 -12.74 -1.58 14.13
CA GLY A 101 -13.16 -2.87 14.68
C GLY A 101 -12.33 -4.05 14.18
N LEU A 102 -11.97 -4.08 12.89
CA LEU A 102 -11.05 -5.09 12.35
C LEU A 102 -9.64 -4.98 12.94
N LEU A 103 -9.11 -3.76 13.10
CA LEU A 103 -7.78 -3.54 13.65
C LEU A 103 -7.68 -3.97 15.11
N ILE A 104 -8.71 -3.70 15.92
CA ILE A 104 -8.79 -4.16 17.31
C ILE A 104 -8.77 -5.69 17.38
N ARG A 105 -9.60 -6.38 16.58
CA ARG A 105 -9.62 -7.85 16.51
C ARG A 105 -8.27 -8.43 16.11
N LYS A 106 -7.60 -7.81 15.12
CA LYS A 106 -6.24 -8.21 14.72
C LYS A 106 -5.24 -8.09 15.87
N LYS A 107 -5.25 -6.98 16.62
CA LYS A 107 -4.35 -6.78 17.78
C LYS A 107 -4.55 -7.83 18.87
N GLN A 108 -5.77 -8.35 19.02
CA GLN A 108 -6.11 -9.40 19.97
C GLN A 108 -5.62 -10.80 19.53
N GLY A 109 -4.87 -10.91 18.43
CA GLY A 109 -4.29 -12.18 17.98
C GLY A 109 -5.26 -13.07 17.20
N ASP A 110 -6.37 -12.50 16.72
CA ASP A 110 -7.41 -13.25 16.01
C ASP A 110 -7.04 -13.54 14.54
N GLU A 111 -5.80 -14.00 14.33
CA GLU A 111 -5.15 -14.02 13.02
C GLU A 111 -5.72 -15.06 12.05
N MET A 112 -6.41 -16.08 12.59
CA MET A 112 -6.88 -17.25 11.85
C MET A 112 -8.40 -17.45 11.92
N LYS A 113 -9.16 -16.56 12.57
CA LYS A 113 -10.62 -16.72 12.62
C LYS A 113 -11.27 -16.29 11.32
N ARG A 114 -12.04 -17.22 10.76
CA ARG A 114 -13.09 -16.90 9.82
C ARG A 114 -14.27 -16.31 10.59
N GLY A 115 -15.00 -15.42 9.94
CA GLY A 115 -16.22 -14.85 10.45
C GLY A 115 -17.11 -14.36 9.32
N PRO A 116 -18.32 -13.89 9.64
CA PRO A 116 -19.19 -13.31 8.64
C PRO A 116 -18.52 -12.11 7.98
N LYS A 117 -18.89 -11.87 6.72
CA LYS A 117 -18.50 -10.64 6.02
C LYS A 117 -18.86 -9.40 6.84
N VAL A 118 -17.99 -8.40 6.78
CA VAL A 118 -18.28 -7.05 7.28
C VAL A 118 -18.88 -6.26 6.12
N PRO A 119 -20.20 -5.99 6.12
CA PRO A 119 -20.88 -5.42 4.95
C PRO A 119 -20.28 -4.10 4.48
N GLU A 120 -20.03 -3.18 5.42
CA GLU A 120 -19.54 -1.82 5.15
C GLU A 120 -18.20 -1.85 4.39
N ILE A 121 -17.31 -2.78 4.78
CA ILE A 121 -15.99 -2.94 4.16
C ILE A 121 -16.10 -3.70 2.85
N SER A 122 -16.98 -4.69 2.77
CA SER A 122 -17.17 -5.50 1.57
C SER A 122 -17.73 -4.67 0.42
N GLU A 123 -18.77 -3.88 0.70
CA GLU A 123 -19.38 -2.95 -0.25
C GLU A 123 -18.38 -1.90 -0.73
N PHE A 124 -17.59 -1.33 0.19
CA PHE A 124 -16.51 -0.41 -0.16
C PHE A 124 -15.51 -1.06 -1.13
N ILE A 125 -15.01 -2.26 -0.81
CA ILE A 125 -14.04 -2.97 -1.64
C ILE A 125 -14.61 -3.26 -3.03
N GLU A 126 -15.82 -3.80 -3.11
CA GLU A 126 -16.45 -4.16 -4.38
C GLU A 126 -16.69 -2.93 -5.26
N ARG A 127 -17.15 -1.83 -4.66
CA ARG A 127 -17.32 -0.55 -5.35
C ARG A 127 -16.00 -0.01 -5.89
N GLU A 128 -14.95 0.06 -5.06
CA GLU A 128 -13.66 0.60 -5.49
C GLU A 128 -12.98 -0.31 -6.52
N LEU A 129 -13.05 -1.64 -6.38
CA LEU A 129 -12.49 -2.55 -7.38
C LEU A 129 -13.17 -2.45 -8.74
N THR A 130 -14.47 -2.16 -8.75
CA THR A 130 -15.24 -1.89 -9.98
C THR A 130 -14.80 -0.55 -10.58
N ARG A 131 -14.88 0.54 -9.81
CA ARG A 131 -14.50 1.89 -10.25
C ARG A 131 -13.06 1.96 -10.77
N LEU A 132 -12.10 1.48 -9.98
CA LEU A 132 -10.68 1.45 -10.35
C LEU A 132 -10.43 0.51 -11.53
N GLY A 133 -11.28 -0.50 -11.69
CA GLY A 133 -11.16 -1.46 -12.77
C GLY A 133 -11.52 -0.93 -14.15
N GLU A 134 -12.38 0.08 -14.19
CA GLU A 134 -12.82 0.78 -15.39
C GLU A 134 -12.00 2.06 -15.64
N SER A 135 -11.18 2.46 -14.66
CA SER A 135 -10.37 3.67 -14.71
C SER A 135 -9.08 3.46 -15.52
N SER A 136 -8.69 4.46 -16.29
CA SER A 136 -7.36 4.58 -16.88
C SER A 136 -6.52 5.51 -16.02
N PHE A 137 -5.44 5.00 -15.43
CA PHE A 137 -4.56 5.82 -14.60
C PHE A 137 -3.63 6.64 -15.49
N ASN A 138 -3.67 7.96 -15.34
CA ASN A 138 -2.75 8.89 -15.98
C ASN A 138 -2.24 9.89 -14.94
N PHE A 139 -1.48 9.38 -13.97
CA PHE A 139 -0.85 10.21 -12.95
C PHE A 139 0.45 10.80 -13.48
N GLU A 140 0.77 12.00 -13.00
CA GLU A 140 2.12 12.54 -13.19
C GLU A 140 3.14 11.54 -12.65
N SER A 141 4.06 11.15 -13.52
CA SER A 141 5.04 10.12 -13.26
C SER A 141 6.41 10.67 -13.63
N ASN A 142 7.32 10.64 -12.67
CA ASN A 142 8.69 11.06 -12.85
C ASN A 142 9.60 9.89 -12.45
N PRO A 143 9.70 8.82 -13.27
CA PRO A 143 10.55 7.69 -12.91
C PRO A 143 12.01 8.14 -12.78
N ALA A 144 12.74 7.53 -11.85
CA ALA A 144 14.16 7.84 -11.69
C ALA A 144 14.91 7.42 -12.97
N PRO A 145 15.79 8.27 -13.52
CA PRO A 145 16.67 7.86 -14.61
C PRO A 145 17.51 6.65 -14.18
N VAL A 146 17.64 5.65 -15.07
CA VAL A 146 18.38 4.41 -14.75
C VAL A 146 19.83 4.71 -14.33
N GLU A 147 20.49 5.68 -14.97
CA GLU A 147 21.86 6.04 -14.59
C GLU A 147 21.97 6.63 -13.18
N MET A 148 20.97 7.39 -12.71
CA MET A 148 20.95 7.88 -11.33
C MET A 148 20.93 6.72 -10.32
N LEU A 149 20.20 5.65 -10.63
CA LEU A 149 20.15 4.45 -9.81
C LEU A 149 21.45 3.64 -9.92
N ASN A 150 22.05 3.58 -11.11
CA ASN A 150 23.35 2.94 -11.33
C ASN A 150 24.47 3.62 -10.54
N ASP A 151 24.50 4.95 -10.51
CA ASP A 151 25.50 5.72 -9.79
C ASP A 151 25.37 5.53 -8.28
N LEU A 152 24.15 5.52 -7.75
CA LEU A 152 23.92 5.16 -6.34
C LEU A 152 24.43 3.74 -6.03
N PHE A 153 24.11 2.77 -6.90
CA PHE A 153 24.55 1.39 -6.72
C PHE A 153 26.08 1.26 -6.74
N ARG A 154 26.75 1.83 -7.75
CA ARG A 154 28.21 1.81 -7.88
C ARG A 154 28.89 2.54 -6.71
N GLY A 155 28.37 3.69 -6.30
CA GLY A 155 28.89 4.44 -5.14
C GLY A 155 28.80 3.64 -3.85
N THR A 156 27.74 2.85 -3.68
CA THR A 156 27.58 1.95 -2.53
C THR A 156 28.62 0.83 -2.55
N LEU A 157 28.91 0.24 -3.73
CA LEU A 157 29.96 -0.77 -3.82
C LEU A 157 31.32 -0.22 -3.39
N TRP A 158 31.63 1.01 -3.80
CA TRP A 158 32.87 1.68 -3.42
C TRP A 158 32.94 1.98 -1.91
N GLU A 159 31.84 2.47 -1.32
CA GLU A 159 31.75 2.75 0.12
C GLU A 159 31.98 1.49 0.97
N VAL A 160 31.49 0.33 0.51
CA VAL A 160 31.57 -0.93 1.25
C VAL A 160 32.89 -1.68 1.02
N TRP A 161 33.43 -1.66 -0.20
CA TRP A 161 34.55 -2.54 -0.59
C TRP A 161 35.83 -1.85 -1.06
N GLY A 162 35.81 -0.55 -1.38
CA GLY A 162 36.99 0.19 -1.87
C GLY A 162 37.38 -0.15 -3.30
#